data_AF-A0A2D4FYY2-F1
#
_entry.id   AF-A0A2D4FYY2-F1
#
_cell.length_a   1.000
_cell.length_b   1.000
_cell.length_c   1.000
_cell.angle_alpha   90.00
_cell.angle_beta   90.00
_cell.angle_gamma   90.00
#
_symmetry.space_group_name_H-M   'P 1'
#
loop_
_entity.id
_entity.type
_entity.pdbx_description
1 polymer ?
#
loop_
_entity_poly.entity_id
_entity_poly.type
_entity_poly.pdbx_seq_one_letter_code
_entity_poly.pdbx_strand_id
1 'polypeptide(L)'
;ALAEEWKKRDREREALVKKKVAEYTVLEEKLQKTLTDLEKREKQLVNAETELQQLKKELQAEHERNQQEVQDTIRRVRQECAHQIELERARIRQFEEDKIRAQEQLYEAENKHKALEKEFQQYKEQQSNRPEIRLQSEIGILTLEKGDLERKLESATKAKLHYKQQWARALKELARLKQREQENAMARLKKQQQELEHMRLRYLAAEEKELGKTQRQELEDIRNELNRLKQEEDKKKSQDGQELLGVQLQNAHTGKGDEALDDYLARLIEERDTLLRTGVYNHEDHIVSELDRQISEVLIKRNRSK
;
A
#
# COMPACT_ATOMS: atom_id res chain seq x y z
N ALA A 1 95.54 -119.15 -123.80
CA ALA A 1 94.11 -118.89 -123.58
C ALA A 1 93.75 -118.95 -122.10
N LEU A 2 93.85 -120.11 -121.43
CA LEU A 2 93.45 -120.28 -120.02
C LEU A 2 94.15 -119.34 -119.01
N ALA A 3 95.45 -119.11 -119.16
CA ALA A 3 96.21 -118.26 -118.23
C ALA A 3 95.78 -116.78 -118.25
N GLU A 4 95.38 -116.27 -119.41
CA GLU A 4 94.92 -114.88 -119.55
C GLU A 4 93.48 -114.70 -119.03
N GLU A 5 92.61 -115.71 -119.23
CA GLU A 5 91.27 -115.71 -118.61
C GLU A 5 91.32 -115.84 -117.09
N TRP A 6 92.26 -116.63 -116.57
CA TRP A 6 92.50 -116.74 -115.14
C TRP A 6 92.96 -115.40 -114.55
N LYS A 7 93.97 -114.75 -115.15
CA LYS A 7 94.41 -113.40 -114.76
C LYS A 7 93.28 -112.36 -114.82
N LYS A 8 92.39 -112.46 -115.81
CA LYS A 8 91.24 -111.54 -115.95
C LYS A 8 90.24 -111.74 -114.81
N ARG A 9 89.84 -112.99 -114.53
CA ARG A 9 88.94 -113.33 -113.42
C ARG A 9 89.55 -113.00 -112.06
N ASP A 10 90.86 -113.14 -111.90
CA ASP A 10 91.56 -112.81 -110.67
C ASP A 10 91.56 -111.30 -110.42
N ARG A 11 91.87 -110.48 -111.43
CA ARG A 11 91.73 -109.02 -111.36
C ARG A 11 90.30 -108.56 -111.08
N GLU A 12 89.30 -109.22 -111.66
CA GLU A 12 87.89 -108.91 -111.41
C GLU A 12 87.48 -109.24 -109.96
N ARG A 13 87.97 -110.36 -109.41
CA ARG A 13 87.80 -110.72 -108.00
C ARG A 13 88.51 -109.74 -107.07
N GLU A 14 89.75 -109.38 -107.36
CA GLU A 14 90.51 -108.37 -106.60
C GLU A 14 89.80 -107.01 -106.62
N ALA A 15 89.29 -106.58 -107.77
CA ALA A 15 88.54 -105.32 -107.88
C ALA A 15 87.24 -105.35 -107.07
N LEU A 16 86.52 -106.47 -107.08
CA LEU A 16 85.31 -106.65 -106.25
C LEU A 16 85.65 -106.63 -104.76
N VAL A 17 86.70 -107.35 -104.34
CA VAL A 17 87.19 -107.35 -102.95
C VAL A 17 87.60 -105.95 -102.54
N LYS A 18 88.37 -105.23 -103.36
CA LYS A 18 88.79 -103.85 -103.10
C LYS A 18 87.60 -102.90 -102.97
N LYS A 19 86.57 -103.04 -103.83
CA LYS A 19 85.32 -102.27 -103.74
C LYS A 19 84.59 -102.58 -102.44
N LYS A 20 84.47 -103.85 -102.06
CA LYS A 20 83.83 -104.28 -100.81
C LYS A 20 84.59 -103.77 -99.59
N VAL A 21 85.92 -103.86 -99.59
CA VAL A 21 86.76 -103.29 -98.53
C VAL A 21 86.51 -101.78 -98.41
N ALA A 22 86.52 -101.03 -99.50
CA ALA A 22 86.23 -99.59 -99.46
C ALA A 22 84.82 -99.26 -98.96
N GLU A 23 83.79 -100.02 -99.38
CA GLU A 23 82.43 -99.89 -98.87
C GLU A 23 82.36 -100.17 -97.36
N TYR A 24 83.03 -101.22 -96.88
CA TYR A 24 83.10 -101.56 -95.46
C TYR A 24 83.86 -100.50 -94.67
N THR A 25 84.96 -99.95 -95.18
CA THR A 25 85.70 -98.87 -94.51
C THR A 25 84.83 -97.63 -94.33
N VAL A 26 84.09 -97.21 -95.37
CA VAL A 26 83.18 -96.06 -95.27
C VAL A 26 82.03 -96.33 -94.29
N LEU A 27 81.50 -97.56 -94.25
CA LEU A 27 80.47 -97.95 -93.28
C LEU A 27 81.03 -97.96 -91.86
N GLU A 28 82.25 -98.45 -91.66
CA GLU A 28 82.93 -98.47 -90.37
C GLU A 28 83.18 -97.05 -89.85
N GLU A 29 83.70 -96.15 -90.69
CA GLU A 29 83.88 -94.73 -90.35
C GLU A 29 82.55 -94.06 -89.96
N LYS A 30 81.48 -94.31 -90.72
CA LYS A 30 80.14 -93.81 -90.38
C LYS A 30 79.66 -94.36 -89.05
N LEU A 31 79.85 -95.65 -88.81
CA LEU A 31 79.42 -96.31 -87.58
C LEU A 31 80.19 -95.77 -86.37
N GLN A 32 81.52 -95.64 -86.49
CA GLN A 32 82.38 -95.01 -85.46
C GLN A 32 81.92 -93.57 -85.18
N LYS A 33 81.68 -92.75 -86.21
CA LYS A 33 81.18 -91.39 -86.03
C LYS A 33 79.84 -91.37 -85.28
N THR A 34 78.87 -92.18 -85.71
CA THR A 34 77.57 -92.26 -85.03
C THR A 34 77.69 -92.71 -83.58
N LEU A 35 78.61 -93.63 -83.28
CA LEU A 35 78.85 -94.13 -81.94
C LEU A 35 79.42 -93.02 -81.05
N THR A 36 80.42 -92.26 -81.53
CA THR A 36 80.95 -91.10 -80.79
C THR A 36 79.92 -89.98 -80.59
N ASP A 37 79.04 -89.75 -81.56
CA ASP A 37 77.98 -88.74 -81.44
C ASP A 37 76.89 -89.18 -80.45
N LEU A 38 76.58 -90.48 -80.40
CA LEU A 38 75.67 -91.05 -79.40
C LEU A 38 76.26 -90.98 -77.99
N GLU A 39 77.54 -91.34 -77.80
CA GLU A 39 78.23 -91.22 -76.51
C GLU A 39 78.25 -89.78 -75.98
N LYS A 40 78.44 -88.79 -76.87
CA LYS A 40 78.37 -87.37 -76.50
C LYS A 40 76.97 -86.96 -76.07
N ARG A 41 75.94 -87.39 -76.82
CA ARG A 41 74.54 -87.10 -76.46
C ARG A 41 74.14 -87.77 -75.15
N GLU A 42 74.58 -89.01 -74.91
CA GLU A 42 74.32 -89.71 -73.66
C GLU A 42 74.93 -88.96 -72.47
N LYS A 43 76.20 -88.56 -72.57
CA LYS A 43 76.85 -87.73 -71.54
C LYS A 43 76.10 -86.41 -71.31
N GLN A 44 75.63 -85.75 -72.36
CA GLN A 44 74.84 -84.52 -72.25
C GLN A 44 73.48 -84.76 -71.58
N LEU A 45 72.79 -85.85 -71.91
CA LEU A 45 71.51 -86.21 -71.31
C LEU A 45 71.67 -86.53 -69.82
N VAL A 46 72.72 -87.29 -69.45
CA VAL A 46 73.03 -87.57 -68.04
C VAL A 46 73.29 -86.29 -67.27
N ASN A 47 74.11 -85.38 -67.82
CA ASN A 47 74.38 -84.09 -67.17
C ASN A 47 73.08 -83.27 -67.00
N ALA A 48 72.29 -83.13 -68.05
CA ALA A 48 71.01 -82.41 -68.02
C ALA A 48 70.01 -83.03 -67.03
N GLU A 49 69.97 -84.36 -66.93
CA GLU A 49 69.12 -85.07 -65.96
C GLU A 49 69.59 -84.81 -64.53
N THR A 50 70.89 -84.81 -64.27
CA THR A 50 71.44 -84.48 -62.94
C THR A 50 71.16 -83.03 -62.53
N GLU A 51 71.32 -82.08 -63.45
CA GLU A 51 70.99 -80.67 -63.23
C GLU A 51 69.49 -80.49 -62.96
N LEU A 52 68.63 -81.15 -63.74
CA LEU A 52 67.18 -81.11 -63.54
C LEU A 52 66.78 -81.70 -62.18
N GLN A 53 67.41 -82.79 -61.75
CA GLN A 53 67.18 -83.36 -60.43
C GLN A 53 67.63 -82.44 -59.29
N GLN A 54 68.75 -81.74 -59.46
CA GLN A 54 69.22 -80.74 -58.49
C GLN A 54 68.24 -79.57 -58.40
N LEU A 55 67.86 -78.99 -59.55
CA LEU A 55 66.93 -77.86 -59.61
C LEU A 55 65.56 -78.23 -59.03
N LYS A 56 65.07 -79.46 -59.27
CA LYS A 56 63.81 -79.95 -58.68
C LYS A 56 63.89 -80.01 -57.15
N LYS A 57 65.01 -80.49 -56.60
CA LYS A 57 65.23 -80.54 -55.14
C LYS A 57 65.31 -79.14 -54.54
N GLU A 58 66.01 -78.22 -55.20
CA GLU A 58 66.12 -76.83 -54.77
C GLU A 58 64.77 -76.12 -54.77
N LEU A 59 63.99 -76.27 -55.85
CA LEU A 59 62.64 -75.69 -55.96
C LEU A 59 61.71 -76.25 -54.88
N GLN A 60 61.79 -77.55 -54.59
CA GLN A 60 61.01 -78.17 -53.53
C GLN A 60 61.42 -77.63 -52.14
N ALA A 61 62.73 -77.53 -51.86
CA ALA A 61 63.23 -76.97 -50.61
C ALA A 61 62.90 -75.48 -50.45
N GLU A 62 62.90 -74.71 -51.54
CA GLU A 62 62.43 -73.32 -51.53
C GLU A 62 60.93 -73.24 -51.26
N HIS A 63 60.12 -74.09 -51.89
CA HIS A 63 58.69 -74.14 -51.66
C HIS A 63 58.35 -74.46 -50.19
N GLU A 64 59.01 -75.46 -49.61
CA GLU A 64 58.84 -75.85 -48.21
C GLU A 64 59.25 -74.71 -47.25
N ARG A 65 60.36 -74.02 -47.53
CA ARG A 65 60.80 -72.84 -46.76
C ARG A 65 59.77 -71.71 -46.85
N ASN A 66 59.32 -71.35 -48.05
CA ASN A 66 58.34 -70.30 -48.27
C ASN A 66 57.01 -70.62 -47.59
N GLN A 67 56.56 -71.88 -47.62
CA GLN A 67 55.37 -72.31 -46.89
C GLN A 67 55.53 -72.12 -45.38
N GLN A 68 56.67 -72.50 -44.82
CA GLN A 68 56.92 -72.34 -43.38
C GLN A 68 56.95 -70.85 -42.99
N GLU A 69 57.62 -70.01 -43.77
CA GLU A 69 57.65 -68.56 -43.54
C GLU A 69 56.26 -67.92 -43.60
N VAL A 70 55.43 -68.31 -44.57
CA VAL A 70 54.04 -67.84 -44.67
C VAL A 70 53.21 -68.32 -43.46
N GLN A 71 53.39 -69.56 -43.01
CA GLN A 71 52.69 -70.05 -41.82
C GLN A 71 53.12 -69.31 -40.55
N ASP A 72 54.42 -69.04 -40.39
CA ASP A 72 54.95 -68.33 -39.24
C ASP A 72 54.51 -66.86 -39.22
N THR A 73 54.48 -66.20 -40.38
CA THR A 73 53.93 -64.83 -40.50
C THR A 73 52.44 -64.79 -40.19
N ILE A 74 51.64 -65.74 -40.72
CA ILE A 74 50.22 -65.86 -40.37
C ILE A 74 50.03 -66.05 -38.86
N ARG A 75 50.85 -66.90 -38.24
CA ARG A 75 50.79 -67.13 -36.79
C ARG A 75 51.09 -65.85 -36.00
N ARG A 76 52.14 -65.12 -36.37
CA ARG A 76 52.52 -63.84 -35.72
C ARG A 76 51.41 -62.81 -35.85
N VAL A 77 50.91 -62.58 -37.05
CA VAL A 77 49.81 -61.61 -37.29
C VAL A 77 48.56 -61.99 -36.50
N ARG A 78 48.19 -63.28 -36.45
CA ARG A 78 47.06 -63.74 -35.63
C ARG A 78 47.24 -63.45 -34.15
N GLN A 79 48.45 -63.64 -33.62
CA GLN A 79 48.77 -63.36 -32.21
C GLN A 79 48.74 -61.86 -31.93
N GLU A 80 49.28 -61.04 -32.82
CA GLU A 80 49.24 -59.57 -32.72
C GLU A 80 47.80 -59.04 -32.76
N CYS A 81 46.97 -59.53 -33.69
CA CYS A 81 45.55 -59.17 -33.74
C CYS A 81 44.80 -59.61 -32.48
N ALA A 82 45.05 -60.82 -31.97
CA ALA A 82 44.42 -61.29 -30.73
C ALA A 82 44.81 -60.40 -29.54
N HIS A 83 46.10 -60.08 -29.40
CA HIS A 83 46.59 -59.19 -28.36
C HIS A 83 45.98 -57.79 -28.47
N GLN A 84 45.89 -57.23 -29.68
CA GLN A 84 45.26 -55.93 -29.89
C GLN A 84 43.79 -55.93 -29.46
N ILE A 85 43.04 -56.99 -29.79
CA ILE A 85 41.65 -57.15 -29.35
C ILE A 85 41.55 -57.24 -27.83
N GLU A 86 42.47 -57.94 -27.17
CA GLU A 86 42.50 -58.05 -25.70
C GLU A 86 42.77 -56.69 -25.04
N LEU A 87 43.71 -55.91 -25.57
CA LEU A 87 44.00 -54.55 -25.10
C LEU A 87 42.79 -53.63 -25.27
N GLU A 88 42.15 -53.64 -26.43
CA GLU A 88 40.95 -52.83 -26.67
C GLU A 88 39.80 -53.25 -25.76
N ARG A 89 39.60 -54.55 -25.53
CA ARG A 89 38.60 -55.04 -24.56
C ARG A 89 38.91 -54.61 -23.13
N ALA A 90 40.19 -54.63 -22.73
CA ALA A 90 40.60 -54.13 -21.41
C ALA A 90 40.32 -52.62 -21.28
N ARG A 91 40.60 -51.85 -22.33
CA ARG A 91 40.36 -50.42 -22.38
C ARG A 91 38.87 -50.07 -22.31
N ILE A 92 38.02 -50.82 -23.03
CA ILE A 92 36.56 -50.67 -22.97
C ILE A 92 36.06 -50.92 -21.56
N ARG A 93 36.49 -52.01 -20.91
CA ARG A 93 36.12 -52.32 -19.52
C ARG A 93 36.50 -51.20 -18.56
N GLN A 94 37.72 -50.67 -18.68
CA GLN A 94 38.17 -49.54 -17.87
C GLN A 94 37.28 -48.30 -18.07
N PHE A 95 36.96 -47.96 -19.32
CA PHE A 95 36.08 -46.82 -19.60
C PHE A 95 34.65 -47.03 -19.12
N GLU A 96 34.13 -48.26 -19.14
CA GLU A 96 32.83 -48.59 -18.57
C GLU A 96 32.83 -48.41 -17.04
N GLU A 97 33.87 -48.86 -16.36
CA GLU A 97 34.05 -48.65 -14.91
C GLU A 97 34.22 -47.16 -14.56
N ASP A 98 34.98 -46.39 -15.34
CA ASP A 98 35.14 -44.95 -15.16
C ASP A 98 33.82 -44.21 -15.39
N LYS A 99 33.05 -44.62 -16.42
CA LYS A 99 31.73 -44.06 -16.72
C LYS A 99 30.76 -44.29 -15.56
N ILE A 100 30.72 -45.50 -15.00
CA ILE A 100 29.85 -45.82 -13.85
C ILE A 100 30.25 -44.94 -12.65
N ARG A 101 31.55 -44.87 -12.32
CA ARG A 101 32.04 -44.01 -11.24
C ARG A 101 31.68 -42.54 -11.43
N ALA A 102 31.81 -42.02 -12.64
CA ALA A 102 31.43 -40.63 -12.95
C ALA A 102 29.92 -40.42 -12.83
N GLN A 103 29.10 -41.38 -13.24
CA GLN A 103 27.64 -41.32 -13.09
C GLN A 103 27.22 -41.32 -11.61
N GLU A 104 27.85 -42.14 -10.77
CA GLU A 104 27.61 -42.16 -9.32
C GLU A 104 27.97 -40.81 -8.67
N GLN A 105 29.14 -40.26 -9.01
CA GLN A 105 29.57 -38.94 -8.51
C GLN A 105 28.61 -37.83 -8.93
N LEU A 106 28.13 -37.85 -10.17
CA LEU A 106 27.16 -36.88 -10.68
C LEU A 106 25.83 -37.00 -9.95
N TYR A 107 25.34 -38.22 -9.74
CA TYR A 107 24.12 -38.48 -8.99
C TYR A 107 24.21 -37.98 -7.53
N GLU A 108 25.33 -38.24 -6.86
CA GLU A 108 25.57 -37.72 -5.51
C GLU A 108 25.62 -36.19 -5.47
N ALA A 109 26.31 -35.57 -6.44
CA ALA A 109 26.43 -34.12 -6.53
C ALA A 109 25.06 -33.46 -6.80
N GLU A 110 24.25 -34.03 -7.70
CA GLU A 110 22.88 -33.57 -7.96
C GLU A 110 21.99 -33.68 -6.73
N ASN A 111 22.09 -34.78 -5.97
CA ASN A 111 21.33 -34.94 -4.74
C ASN A 111 21.74 -33.94 -3.67
N LYS A 112 23.05 -33.70 -3.50
CA LYS A 112 23.58 -32.66 -2.61
C LYS A 112 23.09 -31.27 -3.03
N HIS A 113 23.12 -30.96 -4.32
CA HIS A 113 22.60 -29.69 -4.86
C HIS A 113 21.10 -29.54 -4.56
N LYS A 114 20.29 -30.56 -4.85
CA LYS A 114 18.85 -30.54 -4.55
C LYS A 114 18.56 -30.36 -3.05
N ALA A 115 19.38 -30.94 -2.18
CA ALA A 115 19.27 -30.75 -0.74
C ALA A 115 19.58 -29.30 -0.34
N LEU A 116 20.70 -28.75 -0.81
CA LEU A 116 21.09 -27.36 -0.57
C LEU A 116 20.08 -26.36 -1.11
N GLU A 117 19.50 -26.62 -2.28
CA GLU A 117 18.46 -25.77 -2.87
C GLU A 117 17.19 -25.75 -2.02
N LYS A 118 16.79 -26.91 -1.46
CA LYS A 118 15.68 -26.98 -0.49
C LYS A 118 16.00 -26.22 0.80
N GLU A 119 17.19 -26.40 1.36
CA GLU A 119 17.63 -25.68 2.56
C GLU A 119 17.67 -24.16 2.32
N PHE A 120 18.16 -23.73 1.16
CA PHE A 120 18.19 -22.33 0.78
C PHE A 120 16.78 -21.74 0.61
N GLN A 121 15.87 -22.49 -0.01
CA GLN A 121 14.48 -22.07 -0.14
C GLN A 121 13.80 -21.94 1.23
N GLN A 122 14.01 -22.90 2.14
CA GLN A 122 13.53 -22.82 3.51
C GLN A 122 14.12 -21.62 4.25
N TYR A 123 15.43 -21.37 4.09
CA TYR A 123 16.08 -20.19 4.66
C TYR A 123 15.44 -18.89 4.15
N LYS A 124 15.18 -18.79 2.84
CA LYS A 124 14.51 -17.63 2.24
C LYS A 124 13.11 -17.41 2.79
N GLU A 125 12.33 -18.48 2.95
CA GLU A 125 11.00 -18.44 3.56
C GLU A 125 11.05 -18.01 5.03
N GLN A 126 12.02 -18.51 5.79
CA GLN A 126 12.26 -18.08 7.17
C GLN A 126 12.61 -16.60 7.23
N GLN A 127 13.51 -16.12 6.36
CA GLN A 127 13.86 -14.71 6.29
C GLN A 127 12.65 -13.84 5.91
N SER A 128 11.83 -14.26 4.94
CA SER A 128 10.63 -13.52 4.54
C SER A 128 9.55 -13.47 5.62
N ASN A 129 9.50 -14.47 6.51
CA ASN A 129 8.53 -14.54 7.61
C ASN A 129 9.01 -13.87 8.89
N ARG A 130 10.18 -13.22 8.85
CA ARG A 130 10.71 -12.51 10.01
C ARG A 130 9.73 -11.46 10.51
N PRO A 131 9.54 -11.38 11.84
CA PRO A 131 8.63 -10.40 12.43
C PRO A 131 9.01 -8.98 12.03
N GLU A 132 10.29 -8.68 11.83
CA GLU A 132 10.76 -7.37 11.37
C GLU A 132 10.19 -6.99 10.00
N ILE A 133 10.09 -7.93 9.05
CA ILE A 133 9.52 -7.67 7.71
C ILE A 133 8.00 -7.46 7.82
N ARG A 134 7.32 -8.26 8.65
CA ARG A 134 5.88 -8.10 8.90
C ARG A 134 5.58 -6.76 9.54
N LEU A 135 6.35 -6.38 10.55
CA LEU A 135 6.25 -5.08 11.22
C LEU A 135 6.58 -3.93 10.27
N GLN A 136 7.54 -4.07 9.36
CA GLN A 136 7.78 -3.05 8.32
C GLN A 136 6.58 -2.85 7.40
N SER A 137 5.92 -3.94 6.98
CA SER A 137 4.68 -3.86 6.21
C SER A 137 3.56 -3.17 7.01
N GLU A 138 3.40 -3.53 8.29
CA GLU A 138 2.40 -2.94 9.18
C GLU A 138 2.66 -1.46 9.44
N ILE A 139 3.91 -1.06 9.66
CA ILE A 139 4.34 0.35 9.75
C ILE A 139 3.98 1.08 8.46
N GLY A 140 4.18 0.47 7.29
CA GLY A 140 3.79 1.07 6.01
C GLY A 140 2.29 1.35 5.94
N ILE A 141 1.45 0.38 6.32
CA ILE A 141 -0.01 0.53 6.35
C ILE A 141 -0.43 1.62 7.33
N LEU A 142 0.06 1.55 8.57
CA LEU A 142 -0.25 2.53 9.63
C LEU A 142 0.19 3.95 9.25
N THR A 143 1.29 4.08 8.50
CA THR A 143 1.77 5.38 8.01
C THR A 143 0.80 5.97 6.98
N LEU A 144 0.26 5.14 6.08
CA LEU A 144 -0.76 5.58 5.11
C LEU A 144 -2.07 5.97 5.81
N GLU A 145 -2.55 5.14 6.75
CA GLU A 145 -3.75 5.42 7.52
C GLU A 145 -3.63 6.69 8.35
N LYS A 146 -2.48 6.91 8.99
CA LYS A 146 -2.17 8.16 9.69
C LYS A 146 -2.28 9.36 8.75
N GLY A 147 -1.67 9.30 7.57
CA GLY A 147 -1.75 10.37 6.58
C GLY A 147 -3.19 10.64 6.10
N ASP A 148 -4.02 9.60 5.95
CA ASP A 148 -5.44 9.74 5.62
C ASP A 148 -6.23 10.42 6.75
N LEU A 149 -5.98 10.04 8.00
CA LEU A 149 -6.63 10.63 9.18
C LEU A 149 -6.19 12.08 9.38
N GLU A 150 -4.91 12.41 9.18
CA GLU A 150 -4.41 13.79 9.23
C GLU A 150 -5.10 14.67 8.17
N ARG A 151 -5.25 14.18 6.93
CA ARG A 151 -6.00 14.89 5.88
C ARG A 151 -7.47 15.10 6.23
N LYS A 152 -8.13 14.08 6.80
CA LYS A 152 -9.52 14.20 7.28
C LYS A 152 -9.64 15.20 8.43
N LEU A 153 -8.71 15.16 9.38
CA LEU A 153 -8.65 16.10 10.50
C LEU A 153 -8.45 17.53 10.00
N GLU A 154 -7.53 17.74 9.06
CA GLU A 154 -7.30 19.07 8.50
C GLU A 154 -8.53 19.61 7.74
N SER A 155 -9.23 18.74 7.00
CA SER A 155 -10.49 19.13 6.36
C SER A 155 -11.58 19.47 7.39
N ALA A 156 -11.76 18.63 8.42
CA ALA A 156 -12.75 18.84 9.48
C ALA A 156 -12.47 20.11 10.29
N THR A 157 -11.20 20.41 10.58
CA THR A 157 -10.79 21.64 11.29
C THR A 157 -11.02 22.89 10.44
N LYS A 158 -10.71 22.85 9.14
CA LYS A 158 -11.04 23.94 8.20
C LYS A 158 -12.56 24.18 8.14
N ALA A 159 -13.35 23.11 8.03
CA ALA A 159 -14.81 23.20 8.04
C ALA A 159 -15.36 23.76 9.36
N LYS A 160 -14.85 23.29 10.50
CA LYS A 160 -15.23 23.80 11.84
C LYS A 160 -14.92 25.29 11.97
N LEU A 161 -13.76 25.74 11.51
CA LEU A 161 -13.39 27.16 11.52
C LEU A 161 -14.36 27.98 10.67
N HIS A 162 -14.67 27.51 9.46
CA HIS A 162 -15.64 28.15 8.57
C HIS A 162 -17.02 28.28 9.23
N TYR A 163 -17.57 27.20 9.80
CA TYR A 163 -18.86 27.26 10.49
C TYR A 163 -18.83 28.15 11.73
N LYS A 164 -17.74 28.16 12.50
CA LYS A 164 -17.58 29.09 13.63
C LYS A 164 -17.63 30.55 13.16
N GLN A 165 -16.99 30.87 12.02
CA GLN A 165 -17.03 32.21 11.44
C GLN A 165 -18.45 32.58 10.96
N GLN A 166 -19.14 31.66 10.29
CA GLN A 166 -20.53 31.87 9.87
C GLN A 166 -21.46 32.09 11.08
N TRP A 167 -21.33 31.26 12.12
CA TRP A 167 -22.09 31.40 13.35
C TRP A 167 -21.83 32.74 14.05
N ALA A 168 -20.57 33.17 14.13
CA ALA A 168 -20.22 34.47 14.70
C ALA A 168 -20.81 35.64 13.91
N ARG A 169 -20.90 35.53 12.57
CA ARG A 169 -21.58 36.53 11.72
C ARG A 169 -23.08 36.54 11.99
N ALA A 170 -23.72 35.37 12.03
CA ALA A 170 -25.15 35.26 12.32
C ALA A 170 -25.51 35.82 13.71
N LEU A 171 -24.69 35.55 14.74
CA LEU A 171 -24.85 36.14 16.07
C LEU A 171 -24.76 37.68 16.05
N LYS A 172 -23.80 38.25 15.30
CA LYS A 172 -23.68 39.71 15.16
C LYS A 172 -24.89 40.32 14.47
N GLU A 173 -25.39 39.69 13.41
CA GLU A 173 -26.61 40.14 12.72
C GLU A 173 -27.84 40.03 13.63
N LEU A 174 -27.98 38.94 14.40
CA LEU A 174 -29.05 38.79 15.37
C LEU A 174 -29.00 39.87 16.46
N ALA A 175 -27.81 40.18 16.97
CA ALA A 175 -27.62 41.26 17.95
C ALA A 175 -28.03 42.62 17.36
N ARG A 176 -27.64 42.92 16.11
CA ARG A 176 -28.06 44.13 15.40
C ARG A 176 -29.57 44.20 15.18
N LEU A 177 -30.20 43.10 14.80
CA LEU A 177 -31.66 43.02 14.64
C LEU A 177 -32.37 43.25 15.98
N LYS A 178 -31.90 42.63 17.06
CA LYS A 178 -32.45 42.83 18.41
C LYS A 178 -32.31 44.28 18.88
N GLN A 179 -31.15 44.91 18.63
CA GLN A 179 -30.93 46.32 18.95
C GLN A 179 -31.89 47.23 18.16
N ARG A 180 -32.01 47.02 16.84
CA ARG A 180 -32.95 47.78 16.00
C ARG A 180 -34.39 47.62 16.47
N GLU A 181 -34.80 46.42 16.86
CA GLU A 181 -36.15 46.18 17.37
C GLU A 181 -36.38 46.90 18.71
N GLN A 182 -35.38 46.93 19.59
CA GLN A 182 -35.44 47.71 20.84
C GLN A 182 -35.51 49.21 20.57
N GLU A 183 -34.71 49.75 19.65
CA GLU A 183 -34.76 51.15 19.21
C GLU A 183 -36.14 51.49 18.61
N ASN A 184 -36.69 50.60 17.77
CA ASN A 184 -38.04 50.75 17.22
C ASN A 184 -39.11 50.73 18.31
N ALA A 185 -39.02 49.84 19.30
CA ALA A 185 -39.94 49.76 20.42
C ALA A 185 -39.88 51.04 21.28
N MET A 186 -38.68 51.55 21.59
CA MET A 186 -38.50 52.82 22.29
C MET A 186 -39.06 54.00 21.48
N ALA A 187 -38.85 54.03 20.16
CA ALA A 187 -39.41 55.05 19.29
C ALA A 187 -40.95 55.00 19.27
N ARG A 188 -41.55 53.81 19.26
CA ARG A 188 -43.02 53.64 19.39
C ARG A 188 -43.52 54.13 20.75
N LEU A 189 -42.86 53.77 21.85
CA LEU A 189 -43.23 54.22 23.19
C LEU A 189 -43.14 55.74 23.32
N LYS A 190 -42.07 56.35 22.79
CA LYS A 190 -41.90 57.81 22.78
C LYS A 190 -43.00 58.50 21.97
N LYS A 191 -43.40 57.95 20.83
CA LYS A 191 -44.55 58.45 20.06
C LYS A 191 -45.84 58.36 20.87
N GLN A 192 -46.11 57.23 21.52
CA GLN A 192 -47.27 57.06 22.39
C GLN A 192 -47.26 58.05 23.56
N GLN A 193 -46.11 58.31 24.18
CA GLN A 193 -45.97 59.32 25.24
C GLN A 193 -46.26 60.73 24.71
N GLN A 194 -45.73 61.09 23.54
CA GLN A 194 -46.01 62.37 22.89
C GLN A 194 -47.49 62.51 22.52
N GLU A 195 -48.13 61.46 22.03
CA GLU A 195 -49.57 61.43 21.74
C GLU A 195 -50.40 61.59 23.03
N LEU A 196 -50.00 60.93 24.13
CA LEU A 196 -50.65 61.06 25.43
C LEU A 196 -50.46 62.47 26.03
N GLU A 197 -49.27 63.05 25.93
CA GLU A 197 -49.00 64.43 26.34
C GLU A 197 -49.82 65.41 25.51
N HIS A 198 -49.88 65.20 24.19
CA HIS A 198 -50.72 66.00 23.30
C HIS A 198 -52.21 65.88 23.70
N MET A 199 -52.69 64.69 24.06
CA MET A 199 -54.05 64.50 24.56
C MET A 199 -54.26 65.20 25.90
N ARG A 200 -53.33 65.07 26.86
CA ARG A 200 -53.37 65.76 28.16
C ARG A 200 -53.42 67.28 28.01
N LEU A 201 -52.59 67.84 27.13
CA LEU A 201 -52.61 69.28 26.82
C LEU A 201 -53.94 69.71 26.21
N ARG A 202 -54.54 68.89 25.32
CA ARG A 202 -55.90 69.15 24.79
C ARG A 202 -56.96 69.11 25.89
N TYR A 203 -56.88 68.15 26.82
CA TYR A 203 -57.80 68.06 27.96
C TYR A 203 -57.67 69.26 28.90
N LEU A 204 -56.45 69.65 29.28
CA LEU A 204 -56.22 70.84 30.10
C LEU A 204 -56.71 72.11 29.41
N ALA A 205 -56.41 72.29 28.12
CA ALA A 205 -56.93 73.42 27.36
C ALA A 205 -58.47 73.41 27.26
N ALA A 206 -59.10 72.24 27.21
CA ALA A 206 -60.55 72.12 27.26
C ALA A 206 -61.11 72.44 28.66
N GLU A 207 -60.48 71.96 29.73
CA GLU A 207 -60.85 72.22 31.12
C GLU A 207 -60.69 73.70 31.47
N GLU A 208 -59.58 74.34 31.10
CA GLU A 208 -59.37 75.79 31.23
C GLU A 208 -60.42 76.59 30.45
N LYS A 209 -60.85 76.11 29.28
CA LYS A 209 -61.92 76.74 28.51
C LYS A 209 -63.28 76.60 29.19
N GLU A 210 -63.58 75.45 29.79
CA GLU A 210 -64.82 75.26 30.56
C GLU A 210 -64.79 76.04 31.88
N LEU A 211 -63.69 76.04 32.62
CA LEU A 211 -63.47 76.91 33.79
C LEU A 211 -63.58 78.38 33.42
N GLY A 212 -63.01 78.78 32.28
CA GLY A 212 -63.15 80.14 31.77
C GLY A 212 -64.58 80.49 31.35
N LYS A 213 -65.44 79.50 31.06
CA LYS A 213 -66.88 79.70 30.87
C LYS A 213 -67.60 79.76 32.21
N THR A 214 -67.30 78.87 33.17
CA THR A 214 -67.94 78.89 34.50
C THR A 214 -67.59 80.16 35.25
N GLN A 215 -66.33 80.59 35.24
CA GLN A 215 -65.91 81.88 35.82
C GLN A 215 -66.57 83.07 35.13
N ARG A 216 -66.79 83.01 33.81
CA ARG A 216 -67.58 84.05 33.11
C ARG A 216 -69.04 84.04 33.56
N GLN A 217 -69.64 82.86 33.70
CA GLN A 217 -71.00 82.70 34.21
C GLN A 217 -71.12 83.24 35.64
N GLU A 218 -70.17 82.90 36.53
CA GLU A 218 -70.10 83.39 37.91
C GLU A 218 -69.89 84.91 37.96
N LEU A 219 -69.05 85.49 37.10
CA LEU A 219 -68.88 86.95 37.02
C LEU A 219 -70.15 87.64 36.49
N GLU A 220 -70.92 86.97 35.64
CA GLU A 220 -72.20 87.46 35.14
C GLU A 220 -73.26 87.39 36.25
N ASP A 221 -73.27 86.33 37.05
CA ASP A 221 -74.11 86.17 38.24
C ASP A 221 -73.77 87.23 39.32
N ILE A 222 -72.48 87.43 39.63
CA ILE A 222 -72.01 88.49 40.55
C ILE A 222 -72.39 89.88 40.01
N ARG A 223 -72.26 90.13 38.70
CA ARG A 223 -72.65 91.41 38.11
C ARG A 223 -74.15 91.66 38.24
N ASN A 224 -74.96 90.62 38.13
CA ASN A 224 -76.41 90.72 38.32
C ASN A 224 -76.76 91.00 39.79
N GLU A 225 -76.05 90.40 40.75
CA GLU A 225 -76.21 90.68 42.19
C GLU A 225 -75.73 92.08 42.59
N LEU A 226 -74.62 92.55 42.00
CA LEU A 226 -74.07 93.88 42.26
C LEU A 226 -74.94 95.01 41.68
N ASN A 227 -75.65 94.76 40.57
CA ASN A 227 -76.68 95.67 40.06
C ASN A 227 -77.94 95.71 40.94
N ARG A 228 -78.25 94.62 41.65
CA ARG A 228 -79.40 94.55 42.57
C ARG A 228 -79.13 95.33 43.84
N LEU A 229 -77.93 95.21 44.41
CA LEU A 229 -77.50 95.96 45.60
C LEU A 229 -77.33 97.46 45.36
N LYS A 230 -77.12 97.90 44.12
CA LYS A 230 -76.98 99.32 43.76
C LYS A 230 -78.31 100.09 43.67
N GLN A 231 -79.45 99.42 43.65
CA GLN A 231 -80.78 100.07 43.63
C GLN A 231 -81.40 100.23 45.03
N GLU A 232 -80.90 99.53 46.03
CA GLU A 232 -81.48 99.51 47.39
C GLU A 232 -80.83 100.55 48.34
N GLU A 233 -79.69 101.16 47.98
CA GLU A 233 -78.95 102.09 48.87
C GLU A 233 -79.46 103.56 48.91
N ASP A 234 -80.41 103.98 48.06
CA ASP A 234 -80.70 105.42 47.87
C ASP A 234 -81.92 106.03 48.62
N LYS A 235 -82.74 105.29 49.38
CA LYS A 235 -83.85 105.90 50.16
C LYS A 235 -84.19 105.23 51.50
N LYS A 236 -83.62 105.80 52.57
CA LYS A 236 -84.05 105.88 54.00
C LYS A 236 -83.31 105.03 55.05
N LYS A 237 -82.64 105.78 55.94
CA LYS A 237 -82.84 105.86 57.41
C LYS A 237 -82.47 104.64 58.27
N SER A 238 -81.36 104.81 58.99
CA SER A 238 -81.20 104.78 60.45
C SER A 238 -82.29 104.06 61.28
N GLN A 239 -82.01 102.85 61.76
CA GLN A 239 -81.66 102.51 63.17
C GLN A 239 -81.70 100.99 63.37
N ASP A 240 -80.96 100.55 64.39
CA ASP A 240 -80.47 99.19 64.68
C ASP A 240 -81.53 98.10 64.97
N GLY A 241 -81.09 96.84 64.80
CA GLY A 241 -81.71 95.59 65.30
C GLY A 241 -81.43 94.43 64.33
N GLN A 242 -80.43 93.55 64.51
CA GLN A 242 -80.20 92.47 65.51
C GLN A 242 -80.77 91.08 65.07
N GLU A 243 -79.94 90.05 65.31
CA GLU A 243 -80.15 88.58 65.28
C GLU A 243 -79.79 87.77 64.02
N LEU A 244 -78.94 86.73 64.23
CA LEU A 244 -79.13 85.42 63.61
C LEU A 244 -78.53 84.28 64.49
N LEU A 245 -79.41 83.38 64.97
CA LEU A 245 -79.12 81.98 65.29
C LEU A 245 -78.72 81.26 63.98
N GLY A 246 -77.86 80.22 63.92
CA GLY A 246 -77.77 79.01 64.74
C GLY A 246 -77.95 77.78 63.82
N VAL A 247 -77.62 76.58 64.32
CA VAL A 247 -77.75 75.21 63.73
C VAL A 247 -76.44 74.69 63.12
N GLN A 248 -75.60 73.95 63.88
CA GLN A 248 -75.61 72.48 64.14
C GLN A 248 -75.12 71.68 62.91
N LEU A 249 -74.31 70.61 62.98
CA LEU A 249 -74.14 69.47 63.90
C LEU A 249 -72.64 69.09 63.94
N GLN A 250 -72.01 68.85 65.09
CA GLN A 250 -71.95 67.63 65.92
C GLN A 250 -71.17 66.41 65.35
N ASN A 251 -70.30 65.93 66.26
CA ASN A 251 -69.76 64.59 66.49
C ASN A 251 -68.39 64.27 65.85
N ALA A 252 -67.33 64.14 66.65
CA ALA A 252 -66.99 63.03 67.58
C ALA A 252 -66.42 61.83 66.78
N HIS A 253 -65.35 61.12 67.15
CA HIS A 253 -64.77 60.81 68.44
C HIS A 253 -63.38 60.15 68.20
N THR A 254 -62.46 60.38 69.14
CA THR A 254 -61.45 59.46 69.70
C THR A 254 -60.65 58.50 68.81
N GLY A 255 -59.33 58.57 69.01
CA GLY A 255 -58.52 57.40 69.29
C GLY A 255 -57.31 57.28 68.38
N LYS A 256 -56.12 57.20 68.97
CA LYS A 256 -55.04 56.25 68.60
C LYS A 256 -53.77 56.56 69.41
N GLY A 257 -53.65 55.88 70.55
CA GLY A 257 -52.40 55.73 71.28
C GLY A 257 -51.54 54.57 70.78
N ASP A 258 -51.79 54.06 69.57
CA ASP A 258 -51.15 52.85 69.03
C ASP A 258 -50.44 53.09 67.67
N GLU A 259 -50.40 54.34 67.18
CA GLU A 259 -49.80 54.70 65.87
C GLU A 259 -48.27 54.87 65.90
N ALA A 260 -47.66 55.19 67.04
CA ALA A 260 -46.22 55.46 67.10
C ALA A 260 -45.33 54.20 66.94
N LEU A 261 -45.84 53.02 67.30
CA LEU A 261 -45.12 51.75 67.16
C LEU A 261 -45.23 51.17 65.75
N ASP A 262 -46.36 51.40 65.08
CA ASP A 262 -46.60 50.92 63.71
C ASP A 262 -45.82 51.74 62.67
N ASP A 263 -45.63 53.05 62.89
CA ASP A 263 -44.75 53.89 62.05
C ASP A 263 -43.27 53.54 62.22
N TYR A 264 -42.83 53.14 63.42
CA TYR A 264 -41.46 52.68 63.66
C TYR A 264 -41.18 51.31 63.01
N LEU A 265 -42.16 50.40 63.05
CA LEU A 265 -42.08 49.11 62.38
C LEU A 265 -42.03 49.26 60.85
N ALA A 266 -42.84 50.16 60.28
CA ALA A 266 -42.87 50.41 58.84
C ALA A 266 -41.52 50.91 58.29
N ARG A 267 -40.84 51.80 59.03
CA ARG A 267 -39.51 52.31 58.65
C ARG A 267 -38.43 51.22 58.63
N LEU A 268 -38.39 50.35 59.63
CA LEU A 268 -37.42 49.24 59.69
C LEU A 268 -37.59 48.24 58.53
N ILE A 269 -38.83 47.98 58.12
CA ILE A 269 -39.15 47.11 56.99
C ILE A 269 -38.69 47.76 55.67
N GLU A 270 -38.92 49.06 55.50
CA GLU A 270 -38.56 49.79 54.29
C GLU A 270 -37.04 49.91 54.10
N GLU A 271 -36.27 50.12 55.20
CA GLU A 271 -34.81 50.13 55.16
C GLU A 271 -34.22 48.76 54.77
N ARG A 272 -34.76 47.67 55.33
CA ARG A 272 -34.38 46.29 54.99
C ARG A 272 -34.66 45.97 53.52
N ASP A 273 -35.86 46.31 53.04
CA ASP A 273 -36.27 46.05 51.66
C ASP A 273 -35.53 46.92 50.64
N THR A 274 -35.03 48.09 51.05
CA THR A 274 -34.18 48.95 50.22
C THR A 274 -32.78 48.37 50.08
N LEU A 275 -32.18 47.88 51.18
CA LEU A 275 -30.87 47.23 51.16
C LEU A 275 -30.86 45.97 50.30
N LEU A 276 -31.88 45.10 50.42
CA LEU A 276 -32.01 43.89 49.59
C LEU A 276 -32.25 44.21 48.11
N ARG A 277 -32.95 45.32 47.79
CA ARG A 277 -33.19 45.74 46.40
C ARG A 277 -31.93 46.17 45.67
N THR A 278 -30.88 46.57 46.38
CA THR A 278 -29.60 46.95 45.76
C THR A 278 -28.84 45.75 45.17
N GLY A 279 -29.17 44.52 45.60
CA GLY A 279 -28.50 43.29 45.16
C GLY A 279 -27.07 43.13 45.68
N VAL A 280 -26.60 44.04 46.54
CA VAL A 280 -25.27 44.00 47.19
C VAL A 280 -25.34 43.29 48.54
N TYR A 281 -26.49 43.35 49.21
CA TYR A 281 -26.71 42.74 50.52
C TYR A 281 -27.66 41.54 50.43
N ASN A 282 -27.34 40.47 51.15
CA ASN A 282 -28.15 39.28 51.30
C ASN A 282 -28.65 39.11 52.73
N HIS A 283 -29.57 38.17 52.94
CA HIS A 283 -30.21 37.96 54.25
C HIS A 283 -29.21 37.46 55.33
N GLU A 284 -28.05 36.96 54.90
CA GLU A 284 -26.95 36.50 55.77
C GLU A 284 -26.02 37.64 56.23
N ASP A 285 -26.13 38.84 55.66
CA ASP A 285 -25.29 39.97 56.05
C ASP A 285 -25.70 40.54 57.40
N HIS A 286 -24.70 40.84 58.23
CA HIS A 286 -24.90 41.25 59.62
C HIS A 286 -25.87 42.44 59.78
N ILE A 287 -25.82 43.39 58.84
CA ILE A 287 -26.70 44.57 58.86
C ILE A 287 -28.18 44.22 58.58
N VAL A 288 -28.43 43.25 57.69
CA VAL A 288 -29.79 42.78 57.36
C VAL A 288 -30.32 41.89 58.48
N SER A 289 -29.47 41.00 59.00
CA SER A 289 -29.81 40.14 60.15
C SER A 289 -30.13 40.95 61.42
N GLU A 290 -29.45 42.05 61.68
CA GLU A 290 -29.75 42.92 62.84
C GLU A 290 -31.07 43.69 62.66
N LEU A 291 -31.40 44.12 61.43
CA LEU A 291 -32.71 44.70 61.12
C LEU A 291 -33.84 43.68 61.32
N ASP A 292 -33.66 42.43 60.88
CA ASP A 292 -34.64 41.36 61.09
C ASP A 292 -34.82 41.03 62.59
N ARG A 293 -33.74 41.11 63.38
CA ARG A 293 -33.78 40.96 64.85
C ARG A 293 -34.60 42.08 65.49
N GLN A 294 -34.37 43.34 65.10
CA GLN A 294 -35.09 44.50 65.62
C GLN A 294 -36.58 44.50 65.21
N ILE A 295 -36.89 44.14 63.97
CA ILE A 295 -38.29 43.94 63.52
C ILE A 295 -38.97 42.88 64.38
N SER A 296 -38.29 41.76 64.64
CA SER A 296 -38.81 40.70 65.50
C SER A 296 -39.04 41.17 66.95
N GLU A 297 -38.12 41.94 67.52
CA GLU A 297 -38.27 42.51 68.87
C GLU A 297 -39.44 43.49 68.98
N VAL A 298 -39.65 44.36 67.97
CA VAL A 298 -40.78 45.29 67.94
C VAL A 298 -42.10 44.55 67.77
N LEU A 299 -42.16 43.50 66.94
CA LEU A 299 -43.33 42.62 66.82
C LEU A 299 -43.65 41.88 68.13
N ILE A 300 -42.62 41.44 68.87
CA ILE A 300 -42.79 40.80 70.19
C ILE A 300 -43.30 41.83 71.21
N LYS A 301 -42.77 43.06 71.22
CA LYS A 301 -43.27 44.14 72.09
C LYS A 301 -44.72 44.49 71.78
N ARG A 302 -45.10 44.54 70.50
CA ARG A 302 -46.48 44.74 70.05
C ARG A 302 -47.42 43.64 70.53
N ASN A 303 -47.01 42.37 70.43
CA ASN A 303 -47.81 41.23 70.92
C ASN A 303 -47.89 41.11 72.44
N ARG A 304 -46.99 41.78 73.20
CA ARG A 304 -47.08 41.90 74.67
C ARG A 304 -47.90 43.11 75.13
N SER A 305 -48.18 44.05 74.23
CA SER A 305 -48.94 45.29 74.51
C SER A 305 -50.41 45.21 74.09
N LYS A 306 -50.85 44.05 73.57
CA LYS A 306 -52.24 43.66 73.31
C LYS A 306 -52.68 42.63 74.34
#